data_AF-A0A2D9TQA7-F1
#
_entry.id   AF-A0A2D9TQA7-F1
#
_cell.length_a   1.000
_cell.length_b   1.000
_cell.length_c   1.000
_cell.angle_alpha   90.00
_cell.angle_beta   90.00
_cell.angle_gamma   90.00
#
_symmetry.space_group_name_H-M   'P 1'
#
loop_
_entity.id
_entity.type
_entity.pdbx_description
1 polymer ?
#
loop_
_entity_poly.entity_id
_entity_poly.type
_entity_poly.pdbx_seq_one_letter_code
_entity_poly.pdbx_strand_id
1 'polypeptide(L)'
;MADLNILDFYKDTALVLMSLQRVFPRKMDLFVEDLIGPDQVDEFGLHTKRHEACFGAMLWLADEGFLRYGATIRQEGVDQAYLTAKGLIKLSTIINAPLTETPAQDLPSFEAQERLTMIEHMRRAVQSQSSEQITQVMRMFFTELDEHQGR
;
A
#
# COMPACT_ATOMS: atom_id res chain seq x y z
N MET A 1 -6.65 21.63 7.24
CA MET A 1 -5.50 20.73 7.49
C MET A 1 -5.97 19.32 7.18
N ALA A 2 -5.30 18.59 6.31
CA ALA A 2 -5.60 17.17 6.13
C ALA A 2 -5.36 16.44 7.46
N ASP A 3 -6.21 15.46 7.77
CA ASP A 3 -6.04 14.63 8.96
C ASP A 3 -4.75 13.81 8.82
N LEU A 4 -3.76 14.10 9.65
CA LEU A 4 -2.45 13.46 9.63
C LEU A 4 -2.57 11.94 9.74
N ASN A 5 -3.53 11.45 10.52
CA ASN A 5 -3.76 10.01 10.68
C ASN A 5 -4.17 9.36 9.36
N ILE A 6 -4.98 10.04 8.54
CA ILE A 6 -5.41 9.53 7.24
C ILE A 6 -4.25 9.56 6.23
N LEU A 7 -3.39 10.58 6.28
CA LEU A 7 -2.18 10.63 5.44
C LEU A 7 -1.22 9.49 5.79
N ASP A 8 -0.99 9.24 7.08
CA ASP A 8 -0.18 8.14 7.56
C ASP A 8 -0.78 6.79 7.14
N PHE A 9 -2.09 6.62 7.27
CA PHE A 9 -2.81 5.42 6.81
C PHE A 9 -2.59 5.15 5.31
N TYR A 10 -2.70 6.16 4.45
CA TYR A 10 -2.42 5.99 3.02
C TYR A 10 -0.97 5.58 2.75
N LYS A 11 -0.01 6.19 3.46
CA LYS A 11 1.39 5.80 3.31
C LYS A 11 1.64 4.37 3.79
N ASP A 12 1.11 3.99 4.94
CA ASP A 12 1.30 2.66 5.53
C ASP A 12 0.73 1.56 4.63
N THR A 13 -0.51 1.74 4.19
CA THR A 13 -1.16 0.77 3.31
C THR A 13 -0.44 0.64 1.96
N ALA A 14 0.04 1.74 1.38
CA ALA A 14 0.87 1.70 0.17
C ALA A 14 2.15 0.88 0.38
N LEU A 15 2.87 1.12 1.47
CA LEU A 15 4.12 0.42 1.79
C LEU A 15 3.89 -1.08 2.04
N VAL A 16 2.84 -1.46 2.77
CA VAL A 16 2.44 -2.86 3.00
C VAL A 16 2.17 -3.56 1.67
N LEU A 17 1.30 -2.98 0.83
CA LEU A 17 0.91 -3.56 -0.46
C LEU A 17 2.11 -3.69 -1.41
N MET A 18 2.97 -2.67 -1.47
CA MET A 18 4.20 -2.68 -2.26
C MET A 18 5.18 -3.76 -1.80
N SER A 19 5.34 -3.95 -0.49
CA SER A 19 6.22 -4.98 0.08
C SER A 19 5.74 -6.39 -0.28
N LEU A 20 4.44 -6.67 -0.13
CA LEU A 20 3.87 -7.97 -0.48
C LEU A 20 3.89 -8.23 -1.99
N GLN A 21 3.61 -7.22 -2.80
CA GLN A 21 3.66 -7.34 -4.26
C GLN A 21 5.05 -7.74 -4.76
N ARG A 22 6.11 -7.21 -4.15
CA ARG A 22 7.51 -7.49 -4.54
C ARG A 22 7.87 -8.97 -4.41
N VAL A 23 7.28 -9.68 -3.44
CA VAL A 23 7.66 -11.06 -3.11
C VAL A 23 6.62 -12.11 -3.48
N PHE A 24 5.42 -11.68 -3.91
CA PHE A 24 4.34 -12.56 -4.34
C PHE A 24 4.82 -13.60 -5.38
N PRO A 25 4.38 -14.88 -5.31
CA PRO A 25 3.38 -15.45 -4.41
C PRO A 25 3.95 -15.98 -3.08
N ARG A 26 5.20 -15.64 -2.73
CA ARG A 26 5.78 -16.06 -1.46
C ARG A 26 5.15 -15.29 -0.31
N LYS A 27 5.07 -15.96 0.83
CA LYS A 27 4.72 -15.33 2.10
C LYS A 27 5.91 -14.54 2.65
N MET A 28 5.65 -13.48 3.38
CA MET A 28 6.64 -12.62 4.03
C MET A 28 6.14 -12.19 5.40
N ASP A 29 7.06 -12.11 6.36
CA ASP A 29 6.78 -11.46 7.64
C ASP A 29 6.90 -9.94 7.42
N LEU A 30 5.92 -9.18 7.90
CA LEU A 30 5.89 -7.73 7.82
C LEU A 30 6.01 -7.17 9.24
N PHE A 31 7.05 -6.39 9.48
CA PHE A 31 7.23 -5.66 10.72
C PHE A 31 6.88 -4.18 10.52
N VAL A 32 6.32 -3.56 11.55
CA VAL A 32 6.00 -2.13 11.57
C VAL A 32 7.28 -1.31 11.41
N GLU A 33 8.37 -1.71 12.07
CA GLU A 33 9.65 -0.99 12.02
C GLU A 33 10.26 -0.93 10.61
N ASP A 34 10.03 -1.94 9.78
CA ASP A 34 10.50 -1.97 8.39
C ASP A 34 9.78 -0.95 7.50
N LEU A 35 8.58 -0.50 7.91
CA LEU A 35 7.75 0.43 7.12
C LEU A 35 7.90 1.88 7.59
N ILE A 36 7.92 2.10 8.90
CA ILE A 36 7.86 3.46 9.48
C ILE A 36 9.09 3.82 10.32
N GLY A 37 10.06 2.90 10.45
CA GLY A 37 11.22 3.06 11.30
C GLY A 37 10.99 2.53 12.72
N PRO A 38 12.04 2.51 13.55
CA PRO A 38 12.00 1.90 14.88
C PRO A 38 11.01 2.61 15.81
N ASP A 39 10.32 1.84 16.63
CA ASP A 39 9.41 2.39 17.64
C ASP A 39 10.17 2.91 18.88
N GLN A 40 9.57 3.89 19.55
CA GLN A 40 10.05 4.40 20.83
C GLN A 40 8.99 4.16 21.90
N VAL A 41 9.05 2.97 22.49
CA VAL A 41 8.15 2.60 23.58
C VAL A 41 8.37 3.48 24.80
N ASP A 42 7.29 3.77 25.53
CA ASP A 42 7.36 4.56 26.75
C ASP A 42 7.95 3.77 27.94
N GLU A 43 7.99 4.40 29.12
CA GLU A 43 8.51 3.80 30.37
C GLU A 43 7.75 2.54 30.81
N PHE A 44 6.55 2.29 30.27
CA PHE A 44 5.73 1.12 30.55
C PHE A 44 5.76 0.09 29.40
N GLY A 45 6.54 0.36 28.35
CA GLY A 45 6.64 -0.48 27.17
C GLY A 45 5.47 -0.34 26.21
N LEU A 46 4.69 0.74 26.28
CA LEU A 46 3.59 1.00 25.35
C LEU A 46 4.11 1.60 24.04
N HIS A 47 3.59 1.07 22.93
CA HIS A 47 3.92 1.54 21.60
C HIS A 47 3.42 2.96 21.34
N THR A 48 4.09 3.67 20.44
CA THR A 48 3.62 4.98 20.01
C THR A 48 2.31 4.85 19.21
N LYS A 49 1.47 5.89 19.22
CA LYS A 49 0.26 5.93 18.37
C LYS A 49 0.56 5.71 16.89
N ARG A 50 1.74 6.12 16.43
CA ARG A 50 2.16 5.97 15.03
C ARG A 50 2.44 4.51 14.69
N HIS A 51 3.07 3.78 15.61
CA HIS A 51 3.30 2.35 15.52
C HIS A 51 1.97 1.58 15.55
N GLU A 52 1.11 1.88 16.53
CA GLU A 52 -0.22 1.28 16.62
C GLU A 52 -1.06 1.52 15.35
N ALA A 53 -0.99 2.73 14.76
CA ALA A 53 -1.69 3.05 13.53
C ALA A 53 -1.19 2.24 12.31
N CYS A 54 0.12 2.05 12.18
CA CYS A 54 0.70 1.25 11.10
C CYS A 54 0.30 -0.23 11.23
N PHE A 55 0.41 -0.78 12.45
CA PHE A 55 -0.05 -2.13 12.73
C PHE A 55 -1.55 -2.28 12.44
N GLY A 56 -2.37 -1.32 12.88
CA GLY A 56 -3.80 -1.27 12.58
C GLY A 56 -4.10 -1.23 11.08
N ALA A 57 -3.30 -0.53 10.28
CA ALA A 57 -3.44 -0.50 8.83
C ALA A 57 -3.21 -1.87 8.18
N MET A 58 -2.26 -2.67 8.68
CA MET A 58 -2.05 -4.05 8.22
C MET A 58 -3.28 -4.92 8.50
N LEU A 59 -3.83 -4.82 9.72
CA LEU A 59 -5.01 -5.58 10.14
C LEU A 59 -6.24 -5.17 9.32
N TRP A 60 -6.44 -3.87 9.12
CA TRP A 60 -7.54 -3.35 8.32
C TRP A 60 -7.46 -3.83 6.86
N LEU A 61 -6.26 -3.82 6.24
CA LEU A 61 -6.08 -4.38 4.90
C LEU A 61 -6.43 -5.88 4.83
N ALA A 62 -6.20 -6.63 5.91
CA ALA A 62 -6.59 -8.04 6.00
C ALA A 62 -8.11 -8.20 6.11
N ASP A 63 -8.75 -7.39 6.96
CA ASP A 63 -10.21 -7.41 7.16
C ASP A 63 -10.96 -7.02 5.88
N GLU A 64 -10.44 -6.05 5.13
CA GLU A 64 -10.95 -5.67 3.81
C GLU A 64 -10.58 -6.67 2.70
N GLY A 65 -9.81 -7.70 3.03
CA GLY A 65 -9.48 -8.81 2.14
C GLY A 65 -8.44 -8.49 1.07
N PHE A 66 -7.61 -7.46 1.23
CA PHE A 66 -6.50 -7.15 0.31
C PHE A 66 -5.28 -8.03 0.55
N LEU A 67 -5.06 -8.48 1.78
CA LEU A 67 -4.02 -9.42 2.17
C LEU A 67 -4.57 -10.51 3.11
N ARG A 68 -3.79 -11.56 3.32
CA ARG A 68 -3.97 -12.55 4.39
C ARG A 68 -2.66 -12.73 5.12
N TYR A 69 -2.72 -13.09 6.39
CA TYR A 69 -1.56 -13.38 7.23
C TYR A 69 -1.82 -14.60 8.11
N GLY A 70 -0.78 -15.17 8.72
CA GLY A 70 -0.89 -16.35 9.58
C GLY A 70 -1.38 -16.00 10.98
N ALA A 71 -0.60 -15.18 11.68
CA ALA A 71 -0.82 -14.67 13.02
C ALA A 71 -0.14 -13.30 13.19
N THR A 72 -0.51 -12.60 14.26
CA THR A 72 0.19 -11.37 14.64
C THR A 72 1.46 -11.70 15.39
N ILE A 73 2.51 -10.92 15.16
CA ILE A 73 3.75 -10.94 15.94
C ILE A 73 3.59 -9.89 17.04
N ARG A 74 2.79 -10.23 18.06
CA ARG A 74 2.33 -9.25 19.06
C ARG A 74 1.71 -8.02 18.39
N GLN A 75 2.21 -6.82 18.67
CA GLN A 75 1.85 -5.55 18.03
C GLN A 75 2.97 -5.05 17.11
N GLU A 76 3.95 -5.90 16.79
CA GLU A 76 5.12 -5.54 15.97
C GLU A 76 4.88 -5.76 14.48
N GLY A 77 3.86 -6.55 14.12
CA GLY A 77 3.67 -6.95 12.73
C GLY A 77 2.81 -8.20 12.55
N VAL A 78 2.85 -8.74 11.34
CA VAL A 78 2.12 -9.95 10.94
C VAL A 78 3.06 -10.95 10.28
N ASP A 79 2.93 -12.24 10.60
CA ASP A 79 3.73 -13.29 9.98
C ASP A 79 3.05 -13.82 8.72
N GLN A 80 3.84 -14.42 7.84
CA GLN A 80 3.33 -15.23 6.73
C GLN A 80 2.32 -14.49 5.83
N ALA A 81 2.46 -13.18 5.68
CA ALA A 81 1.55 -12.33 4.92
C ALA A 81 1.74 -12.48 3.40
N TYR A 82 0.65 -12.39 2.65
CA TYR A 82 0.64 -12.43 1.19
C TYR A 82 -0.61 -11.74 0.63
N LEU A 83 -0.53 -11.29 -0.64
CA LEU A 83 -1.66 -10.66 -1.33
C LEU A 83 -2.78 -11.67 -1.62
N THR A 84 -4.02 -11.23 -1.47
CA THR A 84 -5.17 -11.96 -2.01
C THR A 84 -5.33 -11.70 -3.50
N ALA A 85 -6.25 -12.42 -4.15
CA ALA A 85 -6.66 -12.09 -5.51
C ALA A 85 -7.19 -10.64 -5.64
N LYS A 86 -7.97 -10.16 -4.66
CA LYS A 86 -8.47 -8.77 -4.62
C LYS A 86 -7.31 -7.78 -4.62
N GLY A 87 -6.33 -7.96 -3.73
CA GLY A 87 -5.15 -7.11 -3.64
C GLY A 87 -4.30 -7.14 -4.92
N LEU A 88 -4.00 -8.35 -5.43
CA LEU A 88 -3.20 -8.52 -6.63
C LEU A 88 -3.85 -7.87 -7.85
N ILE A 89 -5.13 -8.16 -8.11
CA ILE A 89 -5.86 -7.60 -9.26
C ILE A 89 -5.85 -6.07 -9.20
N LYS A 90 -6.14 -5.49 -8.04
CA LYS A 90 -6.21 -4.03 -7.88
C LYS A 90 -4.85 -3.36 -8.11
N LEU A 91 -3.75 -4.00 -7.68
CA LEU A 91 -2.38 -3.52 -7.91
C LEU A 91 -1.95 -3.64 -9.38
N SER A 92 -2.45 -4.66 -10.09
CA SER A 92 -2.17 -4.88 -11.51
C SER A 92 -3.08 -4.10 -12.46
N THR A 93 -4.12 -3.42 -11.97
CA THR A 93 -5.02 -2.60 -12.81
C THR A 93 -4.26 -1.46 -13.47
N ILE A 94 -4.47 -1.27 -14.78
CA ILE A 94 -3.99 -0.12 -15.55
C ILE A 94 -4.81 1.12 -15.20
N ILE A 95 -4.13 2.20 -14.83
CA ILE A 95 -4.71 3.49 -14.47
C ILE A 95 -4.25 4.55 -15.47
N ASN A 96 -5.16 5.04 -16.31
CA ASN A 96 -4.86 6.08 -17.30
C ASN A 96 -4.97 7.50 -16.72
N ALA A 97 -5.38 7.64 -15.46
CA ALA A 97 -5.47 8.93 -14.79
C ALA A 97 -4.06 9.46 -14.45
N PRO A 98 -3.81 10.78 -14.60
CA PRO A 98 -2.50 11.37 -14.35
C PRO A 98 -2.24 11.56 -12.84
N LEU A 99 -2.19 10.47 -12.08
CA LEU A 99 -2.00 10.48 -10.62
C LEU A 99 -0.57 10.80 -10.20
N THR A 100 0.39 10.45 -11.05
CA THR A 100 1.82 10.71 -10.86
C THR A 100 2.42 11.10 -12.20
N GLU A 101 3.51 11.85 -12.17
CA GLU A 101 4.26 12.16 -13.38
C GLU A 101 4.69 10.87 -14.08
N THR A 102 4.23 10.70 -15.32
CA THR A 102 4.65 9.59 -16.16
C THR A 102 5.85 10.06 -16.96
N PRO A 103 7.02 9.42 -16.86
CA PRO A 103 8.18 9.83 -17.66
C PRO A 103 7.82 9.82 -19.16
N ALA A 104 8.12 10.89 -19.88
CA ALA A 104 7.92 10.96 -21.32
C ALA A 104 8.85 9.94 -22.01
N GLN A 105 8.33 8.92 -22.68
CA GLN A 105 9.17 7.88 -23.29
C GLN A 105 8.61 7.26 -24.59
N ASP A 106 9.51 7.10 -25.55
CA ASP A 106 9.42 6.26 -26.76
C ASP A 106 9.63 4.77 -26.38
N LEU A 107 8.69 4.18 -25.67
CA LEU A 107 8.71 2.75 -25.30
C LEU A 107 7.79 1.93 -26.21
N PRO A 108 8.05 0.62 -26.39
CA PRO A 108 7.06 -0.31 -26.94
C PRO A 108 5.77 -0.29 -26.12
N SER A 109 4.62 -0.51 -26.78
CA SER A 109 3.29 -0.32 -26.19
C SER A 109 3.04 -1.15 -24.92
N PHE A 110 3.57 -2.37 -24.83
CA PHE A 110 3.41 -3.22 -23.65
C PHE A 110 4.14 -2.67 -22.41
N GLU A 111 5.40 -2.27 -22.56
CA GLU A 111 6.19 -1.70 -21.45
C GLU A 111 5.62 -0.35 -20.98
N ALA A 112 5.06 0.42 -21.92
CA ALA A 112 4.33 1.65 -21.58
C ALA A 112 3.08 1.35 -20.74
N GLN A 113 2.35 0.28 -21.04
CA GLN A 113 1.16 -0.14 -20.26
C GLN A 113 1.51 -0.64 -18.86
N GLU A 114 2.57 -1.42 -18.70
CA GLU A 114 3.01 -1.90 -17.37
C GLU A 114 3.36 -0.74 -16.43
N ARG A 115 3.88 0.38 -16.98
CA ARG A 115 4.15 1.60 -16.20
C ARG A 115 2.91 2.38 -15.77
N LEU A 116 1.73 2.00 -16.25
CA LEU A 116 0.45 2.57 -15.87
C LEU A 116 -0.27 1.71 -14.82
N THR A 117 0.32 0.60 -14.39
CA THR A 117 -0.26 -0.21 -13.32
C THR A 117 -0.36 0.59 -12.02
N MET A 118 -1.39 0.30 -11.22
CA MET A 118 -1.59 0.91 -9.92
C MET A 118 -0.36 0.80 -9.01
N ILE A 119 0.32 -0.35 -9.02
CA ILE A 119 1.56 -0.53 -8.27
C ILE A 119 2.68 0.43 -8.72
N GLU A 120 2.77 0.75 -10.02
CA GLU A 120 3.77 1.70 -10.50
C GLU A 120 3.43 3.14 -10.10
N HIS A 121 2.15 3.52 -10.10
CA HIS A 121 1.71 4.78 -9.51
C HIS A 121 2.05 4.86 -8.01
N MET A 122 1.83 3.79 -7.23
CA MET A 122 2.23 3.75 -5.83
C MET A 122 3.73 3.92 -5.65
N ARG A 123 4.55 3.21 -6.43
CA ARG A 123 6.02 3.32 -6.37
C ARG A 123 6.47 4.76 -6.63
N ARG A 124 5.97 5.40 -7.68
CA ARG A 124 6.31 6.79 -8.01
C ARG A 124 5.89 7.77 -6.90
N ALA A 125 4.69 7.62 -6.36
CA ALA A 125 4.18 8.48 -5.29
C ALA A 125 4.99 8.34 -3.98
N VAL A 126 5.39 7.11 -3.62
CA VAL A 126 6.22 6.88 -2.43
C VAL A 126 7.65 7.40 -2.66
N GLN A 127 8.22 7.18 -3.84
CA GLN A 127 9.57 7.67 -4.19
C GLN A 127 9.66 9.20 -4.22
N SER A 128 8.60 9.88 -4.68
CA SER A 128 8.56 11.35 -4.72
C SER A 128 8.43 11.97 -3.32
N GLN A 129 8.12 11.18 -2.29
CA GLN A 129 7.82 11.63 -0.93
C GLN A 129 6.68 12.68 -0.89
N SER A 130 5.83 12.73 -1.92
CA SER A 130 4.72 13.66 -2.00
C SER A 130 3.48 13.07 -1.35
N SER A 131 3.11 13.59 -0.17
CA SER A 131 1.86 13.22 0.51
C SER A 131 0.62 13.47 -0.35
N GLU A 132 0.67 14.46 -1.25
CA GLU A 132 -0.41 14.72 -2.22
C GLU A 132 -0.54 13.57 -3.22
N GLN A 133 0.57 13.16 -3.84
CA GLN A 133 0.54 12.04 -4.80
C GLN A 133 0.14 10.74 -4.13
N ILE A 134 0.67 10.45 -2.94
CA ILE A 134 0.28 9.26 -2.16
C ILE A 134 -1.23 9.29 -1.89
N THR A 135 -1.77 10.44 -1.49
CA THR A 135 -3.20 10.59 -1.24
C THR A 135 -4.04 10.36 -2.50
N GLN A 136 -3.64 10.92 -3.65
CA GLN A 136 -4.36 10.74 -4.92
C GLN A 136 -4.35 9.27 -5.35
N VAL A 137 -3.19 8.62 -5.30
CA VAL A 137 -3.03 7.21 -5.67
C VAL A 137 -3.84 6.30 -4.76
N MET A 138 -3.75 6.49 -3.44
CA MET A 138 -4.45 5.61 -2.50
C MET A 138 -5.96 5.82 -2.50
N ARG A 139 -6.44 7.05 -2.74
CA ARG A 139 -7.87 7.29 -2.98
C ARG A 139 -8.36 6.54 -4.21
N MET A 140 -7.60 6.59 -5.31
CA MET A 140 -7.94 5.80 -6.51
C MET A 140 -7.93 4.30 -6.21
N PHE A 141 -6.94 3.79 -5.47
CA PHE A 141 -6.85 2.38 -5.08
C PHE A 141 -8.08 1.89 -4.30
N PHE A 142 -8.54 2.69 -3.34
CA PHE A 142 -9.71 2.36 -2.51
C PHE A 142 -11.05 2.72 -3.16
N THR A 143 -11.05 3.34 -4.33
CA THR A 143 -12.28 3.55 -5.08
C THR A 143 -12.70 2.22 -5.69
N GLU A 144 -13.99 1.89 -5.60
CA GLU A 144 -14.53 0.76 -6.33
C GLU A 144 -14.26 0.95 -7.83
N LEU A 145 -13.81 -0.11 -8.50
CA LEU A 145 -13.75 -0.06 -9.96
C LEU A 145 -15.19 -0.24 -10.39
N ASP A 146 -15.89 0.85 -10.69
CA ASP A 146 -17.26 0.76 -11.20
C ASP A 146 -17.28 -0.19 -12.41
N GLU A 147 -17.91 -1.36 -12.27
CA GLU A 147 -18.13 -2.33 -13.36
C GLU A 147 -19.20 -1.85 -14.37
N HIS A 148 -19.39 -0.53 -14.50
CA HIS A 148 -20.44 0.06 -15.33
C HIS A 148 -19.88 0.84 -16.52
N GLN A 149 -19.20 0.13 -17.40
CA GLN A 149 -19.18 0.43 -18.83
C GLN A 149 -19.24 -0.88 -19.63
N GLY A 150 -20.45 -1.43 -19.80
CA GLY A 150 -20.62 -2.67 -20.55
C GLY A 150 -22.01 -3.30 -20.46
N ARG A 151 -23.08 -2.52 -20.66
CA ARG A 151 -24.36 -3.01 -21.18
C ARG A 151 -24.92 -2.02 -22.17
#